data_AF-A0A0Q3L2Y9-F1
#
_entry.id   AF-A0A0Q3L2Y9-F1
#
_cell.length_a   1.000
_cell.length_b   1.000
_cell.length_c   1.000
_cell.angle_alpha   90.00
_cell.angle_beta   90.00
_cell.angle_gamma   90.00
#
_symmetry.space_group_name_H-M   'P 1'
#
loop_
_entity.id
_entity.type
_entity.pdbx_description
1 polymer ?
#
loop_
_entity_poly.entity_id
_entity_poly.type
_entity_poly.pdbx_seq_one_letter_code
_entity_poly.pdbx_strand_id
1 'polypeptide(L)'
;MAPSTYSAAPASSSAAPLAPLVDAQLNFLLSDSTLPVKVGQIWSGCRNRRYADRFTLAIPFCLDYVYWDFMYNAMYPKVAPDVLFGPDDEGFQPLVDYDDTGNGDKSCLAQWDFRDPRGLMCLVKELRLLYIEYQKKRVAEVDDARLKFELSTVLAKEGIEVCMVSLTDRPDEVKFAVPLLDLDFTKLVPGCPWKFPQKIHLQAIFPVSRSYPSVPPAPRLKLISTPDLKSFFSVDGFKLPTWIDGMCMAEYIPRLEENLQIQVVEASASIGSRRRFIEALAPTFGRPLEADAIFCRKATVLSISGIFTFLVHFAIPLQFPKQQPILTLQSSQHCNSQGIPITSHPINDYPWSPRWDPTEMVERIYDFLVDECQNFKKLCSDGCSQTR
;
A
#
# COMPACT_ATOMS: atom_id res chain seq x y z
N MET A 1 25.38 -19.26 27.94
CA MET A 1 24.68 -20.49 27.54
C MET A 1 23.37 -20.10 26.90
N ALA A 2 23.34 -20.05 25.57
CA ALA A 2 22.16 -19.76 24.77
C ALA A 2 21.51 -21.09 24.34
N PRO A 3 20.18 -21.21 24.30
CA PRO A 3 19.54 -22.39 23.73
C PRO A 3 19.40 -22.25 22.21
N SER A 4 19.55 -23.41 21.59
CA SER A 4 19.87 -23.65 20.19
C SER A 4 18.69 -23.45 19.25
N THR A 5 18.98 -22.90 18.08
CA THR A 5 18.09 -22.80 16.91
C THR A 5 17.89 -24.15 16.24
N TYR A 6 16.69 -24.74 16.38
CA TYR A 6 16.26 -25.82 15.50
C TYR A 6 15.76 -25.22 14.18
N SER A 7 16.50 -25.50 13.11
CA SER A 7 16.11 -25.26 11.74
C SER A 7 14.92 -26.17 11.40
N ALA A 8 13.75 -25.59 11.14
CA ALA A 8 12.60 -26.33 10.64
C ALA A 8 12.71 -26.46 9.12
N ALA A 9 12.83 -27.70 8.65
CA ALA A 9 12.70 -28.08 7.25
C ALA A 9 11.29 -27.72 6.71
N PRO A 10 11.13 -27.46 5.40
CA PRO A 10 9.85 -27.05 4.84
C PRO A 10 8.86 -28.22 4.93
N ALA A 11 7.79 -28.02 5.68
CA ALA A 11 6.66 -28.92 5.71
C ALA A 11 6.00 -28.93 4.31
N SER A 12 5.97 -30.10 3.67
CA SER A 12 5.17 -30.35 2.48
C SER A 12 3.68 -30.13 2.79
N SER A 13 3.12 -29.00 2.36
CA SER A 13 1.71 -28.66 2.54
C SER A 13 0.84 -29.41 1.52
N SER A 14 0.36 -30.60 1.87
CA SER A 14 -0.72 -31.26 1.12
C SER A 14 -2.08 -30.69 1.55
N ALA A 15 -2.31 -29.39 1.38
CA ALA A 15 -3.65 -28.83 1.50
C ALA A 15 -4.48 -29.34 0.32
N ALA A 16 -5.68 -29.87 0.60
CA ALA A 16 -6.58 -30.32 -0.46
C ALA A 16 -6.90 -29.13 -1.39
N PRO A 17 -6.90 -29.31 -2.71
CA PRO A 17 -7.24 -28.23 -3.64
C PRO A 17 -8.69 -27.79 -3.43
N LEU A 18 -8.99 -26.51 -3.68
CA LEU A 18 -10.37 -26.03 -3.67
C LEU A 18 -11.20 -26.76 -4.73
N ALA A 19 -12.49 -26.98 -4.42
CA ALA A 19 -13.43 -27.51 -5.38
C ALA A 19 -13.49 -26.59 -6.62
N PRO A 20 -13.45 -27.11 -7.87
CA PRO A 20 -13.22 -26.28 -9.06
C PRO A 20 -14.16 -25.09 -9.24
N LEU A 21 -15.44 -25.24 -8.90
CA LEU A 21 -16.42 -24.14 -8.99
C LEU A 21 -16.18 -23.06 -7.92
N VAL A 22 -15.79 -23.48 -6.72
CA VAL A 22 -15.45 -22.58 -5.61
C VAL A 22 -14.16 -21.83 -5.93
N ASP A 23 -13.16 -22.54 -6.45
CA ASP A 23 -11.89 -21.98 -6.91
C ASP A 23 -12.09 -20.95 -8.02
N ALA A 24 -12.96 -21.23 -9.00
CA ALA A 24 -13.28 -20.27 -10.06
C ALA A 24 -13.88 -18.96 -9.53
N GLN A 25 -14.82 -19.04 -8.58
CA GLN A 25 -15.42 -17.84 -7.97
C GLN A 25 -14.42 -17.07 -7.09
N LEU A 26 -13.59 -17.77 -6.33
CA LEU A 26 -12.56 -17.16 -5.50
C LEU A 26 -11.49 -16.46 -6.35
N ASN A 27 -11.00 -17.12 -7.40
CA ASN A 27 -10.02 -16.53 -8.30
C ASN A 27 -10.58 -15.28 -8.98
N PHE A 28 -11.84 -15.33 -9.44
CA PHE A 28 -12.51 -14.16 -10.02
C PHE A 28 -12.57 -12.98 -9.05
N LEU A 29 -12.93 -13.22 -7.78
CA LEU A 29 -12.90 -12.19 -6.75
C LEU A 29 -11.50 -11.57 -6.60
N LEU A 30 -10.44 -12.38 -6.59
CA LEU A 30 -9.07 -11.90 -6.36
C LEU A 30 -8.44 -11.18 -7.57
N SER A 31 -8.90 -11.48 -8.79
CA SER A 31 -8.44 -10.84 -10.02
C SER A 31 -9.22 -9.57 -10.35
N ASP A 32 -10.55 -9.57 -10.19
CA ASP A 32 -11.43 -8.54 -10.74
C ASP A 32 -11.97 -7.56 -9.68
N SER A 33 -11.75 -7.83 -8.40
CA SER A 33 -12.15 -6.90 -7.33
C SER A 33 -11.29 -5.63 -7.32
N THR A 34 -11.95 -4.48 -7.16
CA THR A 34 -11.30 -3.19 -6.89
C THR A 34 -10.82 -3.06 -5.44
N LEU A 35 -11.23 -4.00 -4.57
CA LEU A 35 -10.83 -4.09 -3.17
C LEU A 35 -9.68 -5.09 -3.00
N PRO A 36 -8.66 -4.78 -2.20
CA PRO A 36 -7.55 -5.70 -1.91
C PRO A 36 -7.95 -6.82 -0.94
N VAL A 37 -8.92 -7.66 -1.32
CA VAL A 37 -9.35 -8.83 -0.56
C VAL A 37 -8.21 -9.85 -0.49
N LYS A 38 -8.01 -10.47 0.68
CA LYS A 38 -7.01 -11.51 0.87
C LYS A 38 -7.66 -12.80 1.34
N VAL A 39 -7.06 -13.93 0.97
CA VAL A 39 -7.46 -15.24 1.49
C VAL A 39 -6.67 -15.51 2.76
N GLY A 40 -7.38 -15.86 3.83
CA GLY A 40 -6.81 -16.36 5.06
C GLY A 40 -6.61 -17.87 4.97
N GLN A 41 -7.35 -18.62 5.81
CA GLN A 41 -7.28 -20.07 5.81
C GLN A 41 -8.16 -20.67 4.72
N ILE A 42 -7.76 -21.83 4.18
CA ILE A 42 -8.58 -22.69 3.32
C ILE A 42 -8.67 -24.07 3.99
N TRP A 43 -9.87 -24.65 4.07
CA TRP A 43 -10.08 -25.97 4.69
C TRP A 43 -11.24 -26.75 4.07
N SER A 44 -11.28 -28.05 4.36
CA SER A 44 -12.34 -28.96 3.93
C SER A 44 -13.40 -29.09 5.02
N GLY A 45 -14.66 -28.84 4.67
CA GLY A 45 -15.83 -29.22 5.45
C GLY A 45 -16.21 -30.70 5.31
N CYS A 46 -15.69 -31.37 4.28
CA CYS A 46 -15.98 -32.76 3.98
C CYS A 46 -14.99 -33.72 4.68
N ARG A 47 -15.50 -34.87 5.15
CA ARG A 47 -14.66 -35.96 5.70
C ARG A 47 -13.75 -36.59 4.63
N ASN A 48 -14.25 -36.68 3.40
CA ASN A 48 -13.43 -37.01 2.23
C ASN A 48 -12.60 -35.77 1.87
N ARG A 49 -11.36 -35.68 2.38
CA ARG A 49 -10.39 -34.57 2.18
C ARG A 49 -9.91 -34.40 0.72
N ARG A 50 -10.75 -34.73 -0.27
CA ARG A 50 -10.40 -34.63 -1.69
C ARG A 50 -10.40 -33.19 -2.17
N TYR A 51 -11.32 -32.38 -1.66
CA TYR A 51 -11.44 -30.96 -2.00
C TYR A 51 -11.67 -30.12 -0.74
N ALA A 52 -11.10 -28.91 -0.73
CA ALA A 52 -11.51 -27.85 0.18
C ALA A 52 -12.72 -27.09 -0.40
N ASP A 53 -13.58 -26.59 0.49
CA ASP A 53 -14.80 -25.86 0.14
C ASP A 53 -15.07 -24.68 1.09
N ARG A 54 -14.17 -24.43 2.04
CA ARG A 54 -14.32 -23.35 3.00
C ARG A 54 -13.08 -22.51 3.05
N PHE A 55 -13.25 -21.21 3.23
CA PHE A 55 -12.13 -20.29 3.32
C PHE A 55 -12.51 -19.03 4.10
N THR A 56 -11.51 -18.41 4.72
CA THR A 56 -11.64 -17.10 5.35
C THR A 56 -11.24 -16.03 4.35
N LEU A 57 -12.05 -14.99 4.21
CA LEU A 57 -11.67 -13.78 3.49
C LEU A 57 -11.35 -12.67 4.49
N ALA A 58 -10.20 -12.04 4.32
CA ALA A 58 -9.89 -10.76 4.92
C ALA A 58 -10.38 -9.66 3.97
N ILE A 59 -11.46 -8.99 4.36
CA ILE A 59 -12.14 -7.97 3.55
C ILE A 59 -11.74 -6.58 4.06
N PRO A 60 -11.22 -5.70 3.20
CA PRO A 60 -10.73 -4.40 3.62
C PRO A 60 -11.89 -3.49 4.04
N PHE A 61 -11.81 -2.94 5.25
CA PHE A 61 -12.79 -2.04 5.83
C PHE A 61 -12.14 -1.11 6.87
N CYS A 62 -12.45 0.18 6.80
CA CYS A 62 -11.99 1.22 7.71
C CYS A 62 -10.46 1.20 7.94
N LEU A 63 -9.68 1.06 6.86
CA LEU A 63 -8.21 0.97 6.86
C LEU A 63 -7.62 -0.25 7.59
N ASP A 64 -8.45 -1.27 7.82
CA ASP A 64 -8.06 -2.57 8.35
C ASP A 64 -8.78 -3.69 7.59
N TYR A 65 -8.87 -4.89 8.16
CA TYR A 65 -9.58 -6.03 7.60
C TYR A 65 -10.57 -6.62 8.60
N VAL A 66 -11.76 -6.94 8.10
CA VAL A 66 -12.70 -7.86 8.77
C VAL A 66 -12.52 -9.25 8.21
N TYR A 67 -12.70 -10.28 9.04
CA TYR A 67 -12.45 -11.66 8.67
C TYR A 67 -13.76 -12.44 8.70
N TRP A 68 -14.19 -12.92 7.54
CA TRP A 68 -15.43 -13.68 7.40
C TRP A 68 -15.14 -15.05 6.78
N ASP A 69 -15.78 -16.08 7.32
CA ASP A 69 -15.65 -17.44 6.83
C ASP A 69 -16.78 -17.75 5.84
N PHE A 70 -16.41 -18.14 4.63
CA PHE A 70 -17.33 -18.57 3.58
C PHE A 70 -17.36 -20.08 3.54
N MET A 71 -18.55 -20.64 3.70
CA MET A 71 -18.78 -22.07 3.87
C MET A 71 -19.56 -22.62 2.68
N TYR A 72 -18.85 -23.07 1.64
CA TYR A 72 -19.47 -23.86 0.58
C TYR A 72 -19.61 -25.31 1.01
N ASN A 73 -20.38 -26.06 0.22
CA ASN A 73 -20.48 -27.49 0.31
C ASN A 73 -20.09 -28.12 -1.04
N ALA A 74 -18.89 -28.72 -1.11
CA ALA A 74 -18.38 -29.34 -2.34
C ALA A 74 -19.31 -30.44 -2.89
N MET A 75 -20.09 -31.10 -2.03
CA MET A 75 -21.03 -32.15 -2.45
C MET A 75 -22.33 -31.58 -3.05
N TYR A 76 -22.63 -30.32 -2.77
CA TYR A 76 -23.84 -29.62 -3.24
C TYR A 76 -23.47 -28.24 -3.81
N PRO A 77 -22.70 -28.19 -4.92
CA PRO A 77 -22.16 -26.94 -5.45
C PRO A 77 -23.22 -25.96 -5.98
N LYS A 78 -24.47 -26.41 -6.12
CA LYS A 78 -25.60 -25.56 -6.54
C LYS A 78 -26.12 -24.65 -5.42
N VAL A 79 -25.82 -24.98 -4.17
CA VAL A 79 -26.27 -24.22 -3.00
C VAL A 79 -25.34 -23.04 -2.78
N ALA A 80 -25.90 -21.89 -2.41
CA ALA A 80 -25.12 -20.70 -2.03
C ALA A 80 -24.28 -20.98 -0.77
N PRO A 81 -23.15 -20.27 -0.57
CA PRO A 81 -22.36 -20.42 0.65
C PRO A 81 -23.08 -19.83 1.86
N ASP A 82 -22.86 -20.42 3.04
CA ASP A 82 -23.12 -19.74 4.29
C ASP A 82 -21.95 -18.81 4.64
N VAL A 83 -22.21 -17.75 5.41
CA VAL A 83 -21.18 -16.80 5.85
C VAL A 83 -21.22 -16.69 7.37
N LEU A 84 -20.07 -16.90 8.00
CA LEU A 84 -19.87 -16.70 9.43
C LEU A 84 -19.04 -15.43 9.64
N PHE A 85 -19.62 -14.47 10.37
CA PHE A 85 -18.96 -13.21 10.72
C PHE A 85 -18.05 -13.38 11.94
N GLY A 86 -17.10 -12.44 12.11
CA GLY A 86 -16.14 -12.48 13.21
C GLY A 86 -16.80 -12.33 14.59
N PRO A 87 -16.08 -12.69 15.67
CA PRO A 87 -16.62 -12.65 17.03
C PRO A 87 -17.02 -11.24 17.50
N ASP A 88 -16.40 -10.20 16.95
CA ASP A 88 -16.73 -8.81 17.29
C ASP A 88 -17.99 -8.28 16.55
N ASP A 89 -18.57 -9.10 15.68
CA ASP A 89 -19.66 -8.77 14.76
C ASP A 89 -20.90 -9.67 14.95
N GLU A 90 -21.08 -10.32 16.11
CA GLU A 90 -22.24 -11.20 16.36
C GLU A 90 -23.61 -10.51 16.15
N GLY A 91 -23.66 -9.18 16.35
CA GLY A 91 -24.85 -8.37 16.11
C GLY A 91 -25.10 -8.01 14.64
N PHE A 92 -24.20 -8.36 13.72
CA PHE A 92 -24.39 -8.13 12.28
C PHE A 92 -25.17 -9.30 11.68
N GLN A 93 -26.48 -9.11 11.51
CA GLN A 93 -27.41 -10.12 10.98
C GLN A 93 -28.05 -9.64 9.65
N PRO A 94 -27.23 -9.41 8.60
CA PRO A 94 -27.67 -8.73 7.39
C PRO A 94 -28.83 -9.41 6.70
N LEU A 95 -28.92 -10.74 6.72
CA LEU A 95 -29.96 -11.48 6.00
C LEU A 95 -31.32 -11.41 6.67
N VAL A 96 -31.37 -11.38 8.00
CA VAL A 96 -32.62 -11.22 8.76
C VAL A 96 -33.15 -9.80 8.58
N ASP A 97 -32.28 -8.80 8.76
CA ASP A 97 -32.62 -7.38 8.59
C ASP A 97 -33.09 -7.07 7.15
N TYR A 98 -32.54 -7.76 6.15
CA TYR A 98 -32.86 -7.53 4.74
C TYR A 98 -34.22 -8.11 4.34
N ASP A 99 -34.60 -9.26 4.90
CA ASP A 99 -35.93 -9.84 4.72
C ASP A 99 -37.00 -9.00 5.43
N ASP A 100 -36.73 -8.53 6.65
CA ASP A 100 -37.67 -7.68 7.41
C ASP A 100 -37.94 -6.32 6.72
N THR A 101 -36.98 -5.81 5.95
CA THR A 101 -37.16 -4.59 5.14
C THR A 101 -37.85 -4.84 3.79
N GLY A 102 -38.27 -6.08 3.51
CA GLY A 102 -38.95 -6.45 2.26
C GLY A 102 -38.05 -6.41 1.02
N ASN A 103 -36.72 -6.45 1.21
CA ASN A 103 -35.76 -6.43 0.11
C ASN A 103 -35.13 -7.79 -0.19
N GLY A 104 -35.41 -8.84 0.59
CA GLY A 104 -34.92 -10.22 0.42
C GLY A 104 -34.71 -10.69 -1.03
N ASP A 105 -35.73 -10.51 -1.87
CA ASP A 105 -35.74 -10.92 -3.29
C ASP A 105 -34.67 -10.22 -4.17
N LYS A 106 -34.12 -9.10 -3.70
CA LYS A 106 -33.06 -8.33 -4.38
C LYS A 106 -31.65 -8.76 -3.98
N SER A 107 -31.51 -9.63 -2.98
CA SER A 107 -30.20 -10.12 -2.55
C SER A 107 -29.56 -11.00 -3.63
N CYS A 108 -28.24 -10.94 -3.77
CA CYS A 108 -27.53 -11.83 -4.68
C CYS A 108 -27.65 -13.32 -4.28
N LEU A 109 -27.98 -13.61 -3.01
CA LEU A 109 -28.26 -14.96 -2.52
C LEU A 109 -29.60 -15.51 -3.03
N ALA A 110 -30.62 -14.66 -3.16
CA ALA A 110 -31.93 -15.06 -3.69
C ALA A 110 -31.85 -15.45 -5.18
N GLN A 111 -30.90 -14.86 -5.91
CA GLN A 111 -30.68 -15.09 -7.34
C GLN A 111 -29.36 -15.85 -7.61
N TRP A 112 -28.91 -16.67 -6.66
CA TRP A 112 -27.62 -17.34 -6.74
C TRP A 112 -27.51 -18.28 -7.94
N ASP A 113 -26.56 -18.01 -8.85
CA ASP A 113 -26.16 -18.92 -9.93
C ASP A 113 -24.74 -19.42 -9.67
N PHE A 114 -24.61 -20.69 -9.29
CA PHE A 114 -23.33 -21.35 -9.04
C PHE A 114 -22.38 -21.40 -10.26
N ARG A 115 -22.91 -21.16 -11.48
CA ARG A 115 -22.13 -21.12 -12.72
C ARG A 115 -21.58 -19.74 -13.03
N ASP A 116 -22.11 -18.69 -12.40
CA ASP A 116 -21.59 -17.34 -12.57
C ASP A 116 -20.35 -17.17 -11.68
N PRO A 117 -19.13 -17.01 -12.24
CA PRO A 117 -17.93 -16.80 -11.46
C PRO A 117 -17.98 -15.52 -10.59
N ARG A 118 -18.89 -14.59 -10.89
CA ARG A 118 -19.06 -13.33 -10.15
C ARG A 118 -19.83 -13.50 -8.84
N GLY A 119 -20.49 -14.63 -8.59
CA GLY A 119 -21.39 -14.85 -7.45
C GLY A 119 -20.78 -14.42 -6.11
N LEU A 120 -19.62 -14.99 -5.76
CA LEU A 120 -18.90 -14.62 -4.54
C LEU A 120 -18.53 -13.13 -4.49
N MET A 121 -18.11 -12.53 -5.61
CA MET A 121 -17.77 -11.10 -5.64
C MET A 121 -18.99 -10.23 -5.37
N CYS A 122 -20.15 -10.56 -5.94
CA CYS A 122 -21.41 -9.88 -5.67
C CYS A 122 -21.79 -10.00 -4.18
N LEU A 123 -21.67 -11.19 -3.61
CA LEU A 123 -21.94 -11.45 -2.19
C LEU A 123 -21.04 -10.63 -1.26
N VAL A 124 -19.72 -10.64 -1.50
CA VAL A 124 -18.77 -9.84 -0.71
C VAL A 124 -19.07 -8.35 -0.81
N LYS A 125 -19.43 -7.85 -2.01
CA LYS A 125 -19.79 -6.44 -2.21
C LYS A 125 -21.07 -6.07 -1.45
N GLU A 126 -22.12 -6.89 -1.55
CA GLU A 126 -23.39 -6.67 -0.85
C GLU A 126 -23.20 -6.68 0.67
N LEU A 127 -22.59 -7.73 1.21
CA LEU A 127 -22.33 -7.85 2.65
C LEU A 127 -21.47 -6.69 3.17
N ARG A 128 -20.46 -6.25 2.42
CA ARG A 128 -19.63 -5.10 2.80
C ARG A 128 -20.43 -3.80 2.84
N LEU A 129 -21.35 -3.57 1.91
CA LEU A 129 -22.23 -2.40 1.93
C LEU A 129 -23.13 -2.42 3.17
N LEU A 130 -23.74 -3.57 3.48
CA LEU A 130 -24.56 -3.74 4.67
C LEU A 130 -23.73 -3.54 5.95
N TYR A 131 -22.49 -4.03 5.98
CA TYR A 131 -21.58 -3.89 7.11
C TYR A 131 -21.16 -2.44 7.37
N ILE A 132 -20.95 -1.64 6.31
CA ILE A 132 -20.70 -0.20 6.44
C ILE A 132 -21.89 0.48 7.14
N GLU A 133 -23.11 0.19 6.71
CA GLU A 133 -24.32 0.79 7.31
C GLU A 133 -24.57 0.31 8.74
N TYR A 134 -24.31 -0.97 9.02
CA TYR A 134 -24.34 -1.52 10.37
C TYR A 134 -23.38 -0.77 11.31
N GLN A 135 -22.13 -0.56 10.90
CA GLN A 135 -21.14 0.15 11.71
C GLN A 135 -21.48 1.63 11.88
N LYS A 136 -22.04 2.29 10.86
CA LYS A 136 -22.57 3.65 10.98
C LYS A 136 -23.69 3.74 12.02
N LYS A 137 -24.64 2.80 12.04
CA LYS A 137 -25.72 2.73 13.04
C LYS A 137 -25.16 2.55 14.45
N ARG A 138 -24.24 1.60 14.65
CA ARG A 138 -23.58 1.38 15.96
C ARG A 138 -22.90 2.64 16.48
N VAL A 139 -22.20 3.37 15.61
CA VAL A 139 -21.53 4.62 15.99
C VAL A 139 -22.52 5.73 16.30
N ALA A 140 -23.64 5.81 15.57
CA ALA A 140 -24.70 6.79 15.85
C ALA A 140 -25.42 6.55 17.19
N GLU A 141 -25.46 5.31 17.67
CA GLU A 141 -26.01 4.92 18.97
C GLU A 141 -25.09 5.27 20.15
N VAL A 142 -23.81 5.58 19.90
CA VAL A 142 -22.88 6.02 20.94
C VAL A 142 -23.35 7.34 21.54
N ASP A 143 -23.56 7.38 22.85
CA ASP A 143 -23.97 8.60 23.54
C ASP A 143 -22.80 9.56 23.79
N ASP A 144 -22.29 10.14 22.70
CA ASP A 144 -21.24 11.13 22.72
C ASP A 144 -21.60 12.28 21.77
N ALA A 145 -21.84 13.46 22.33
CA ALA A 145 -22.27 14.65 21.58
C ALA A 145 -21.21 15.09 20.54
N ARG A 146 -19.93 14.87 20.85
CA ARG A 146 -18.84 15.23 19.95
C ARG A 146 -18.81 14.28 18.75
N LEU A 147 -18.94 12.98 18.98
CA LEU A 147 -19.00 12.00 17.90
C LEU A 147 -20.23 12.17 17.01
N LYS A 148 -21.39 12.44 17.60
CA LYS A 148 -22.62 12.75 16.86
C LYS A 148 -22.42 13.96 15.95
N PHE A 149 -21.77 15.02 16.45
CA PHE A 149 -21.44 16.21 15.66
C PHE A 149 -20.48 15.89 14.51
N GLU A 150 -19.38 15.18 14.78
CA GLU A 150 -18.39 14.81 13.77
C GLU A 150 -18.98 13.91 12.68
N LEU A 151 -19.79 12.93 13.07
CA LEU A 151 -20.52 12.08 12.13
C LEU A 151 -21.44 12.95 11.25
N SER A 152 -22.26 13.81 11.85
CA SER A 152 -23.20 14.66 11.08
C SER A 152 -22.53 15.59 10.07
N THR A 153 -21.32 16.07 10.37
CA THR A 153 -20.61 17.06 9.54
C THR A 153 -19.79 16.41 8.43
N VAL A 154 -19.30 15.19 8.65
CA VAL A 154 -18.40 14.50 7.72
C VAL A 154 -19.16 13.51 6.82
N LEU A 155 -20.37 13.07 7.20
CA LEU A 155 -21.21 12.13 6.43
C LEU A 155 -21.49 12.53 4.98
N ALA A 156 -21.43 13.82 4.63
CA ALA A 156 -21.65 14.30 3.26
C ALA A 156 -20.53 13.90 2.29
N LYS A 157 -19.33 13.56 2.79
CA LYS A 157 -18.21 13.18 1.93
C LYS A 157 -18.30 11.70 1.55
N GLU A 158 -18.23 11.43 0.25
CA GLU A 158 -18.39 10.08 -0.28
C GLU A 158 -17.23 9.16 0.14
N GLY A 159 -17.55 7.90 0.43
CA GLY A 159 -16.55 6.86 0.69
C GLY A 159 -15.96 6.87 2.10
N ILE A 160 -16.50 7.65 3.03
CA ILE A 160 -16.11 7.57 4.45
C ILE A 160 -16.60 6.26 5.05
N GLU A 161 -15.68 5.61 5.76
CA GLU A 161 -15.96 4.42 6.55
C GLU A 161 -15.71 4.74 8.02
N VAL A 162 -16.63 4.33 8.88
CA VAL A 162 -16.54 4.51 10.32
C VAL A 162 -16.75 3.16 10.99
N CYS A 163 -16.03 2.89 12.07
CA CYS A 163 -16.23 1.69 12.85
C CYS A 163 -16.03 1.95 14.34
N MET A 164 -16.74 1.18 15.15
CA MET A 164 -16.55 1.12 16.59
C MET A 164 -15.51 0.04 16.90
N VAL A 165 -14.54 0.36 17.75
CA VAL A 165 -13.45 -0.53 18.16
C VAL A 165 -13.55 -0.72 19.66
N SER A 166 -13.96 -1.91 20.08
CA SER A 166 -13.96 -2.33 21.48
C SER A 166 -12.68 -3.09 21.79
N LEU A 167 -11.97 -2.68 22.84
CA LEU A 167 -10.75 -3.33 23.30
C LEU A 167 -10.94 -3.77 24.75
N THR A 168 -10.59 -5.02 25.08
CA THR A 168 -10.78 -5.60 26.41
C THR A 168 -10.12 -4.83 27.56
N ASP A 169 -9.12 -3.98 27.27
CA ASP A 169 -8.34 -3.24 28.26
C ASP A 169 -8.31 -1.71 28.04
N ARG A 170 -9.14 -1.17 27.14
CA ARG A 170 -9.17 0.27 26.81
C ARG A 170 -10.60 0.78 26.63
N PRO A 171 -10.85 2.09 26.82
CA PRO A 171 -12.14 2.66 26.45
C PRO A 171 -12.42 2.36 24.97
N ASP A 172 -13.69 2.18 24.65
CA ASP A 172 -14.15 2.03 23.27
C ASP A 172 -13.66 3.22 22.43
N GLU A 173 -13.36 3.00 21.16
CA GLU A 173 -12.88 4.03 20.26
C GLU A 173 -13.70 4.04 18.97
N VAL A 174 -13.95 5.23 18.43
CA VAL A 174 -14.54 5.37 17.10
C VAL A 174 -13.45 5.77 16.12
N LYS A 175 -13.25 4.93 15.11
CA LYS A 175 -12.28 5.15 14.02
C LYS A 175 -13.02 5.63 12.78
N PHE A 176 -12.56 6.74 12.22
CA PHE A 176 -12.93 7.24 10.91
C PHE A 176 -11.81 6.96 9.92
N ALA A 177 -12.19 6.46 8.75
CA ALA A 177 -11.36 6.36 7.56
C ALA A 177 -11.91 7.33 6.52
N VAL A 178 -11.31 8.51 6.45
CA VAL A 178 -11.75 9.57 5.56
C VAL A 178 -10.89 9.55 4.30
N PRO A 179 -11.42 9.19 3.12
CA PRO A 179 -10.68 9.33 1.87
C PRO A 179 -10.34 10.80 1.65
N LEU A 180 -9.10 11.10 1.32
CA LEU A 180 -8.62 12.44 1.01
C LEU A 180 -8.32 12.54 -0.48
N LEU A 181 -8.48 13.74 -1.02
CA LEU A 181 -8.20 14.10 -2.41
C LEU A 181 -9.00 13.27 -3.41
N ASP A 182 -9.81 13.94 -4.22
CA ASP A 182 -10.43 13.31 -5.38
C ASP A 182 -9.49 13.40 -6.60
N LEU A 183 -8.36 12.69 -6.52
CA LEU A 183 -7.34 12.66 -7.55
C LEU A 183 -7.21 11.28 -8.18
N ASP A 184 -7.18 11.27 -9.51
CA ASP A 184 -6.83 10.09 -10.28
C ASP A 184 -5.30 9.98 -10.40
N PHE A 185 -4.68 9.29 -9.45
CA PHE A 185 -3.23 9.07 -9.43
C PHE A 185 -2.72 8.38 -10.70
N THR A 186 -3.55 7.57 -11.37
CA THR A 186 -3.18 6.88 -12.61
C THR A 186 -2.92 7.86 -13.75
N LYS A 187 -3.65 8.98 -13.76
CA LYS A 187 -3.40 10.08 -14.71
C LYS A 187 -2.16 10.89 -14.35
N LEU A 188 -1.85 11.03 -13.06
CA LEU A 188 -0.64 11.74 -12.60
C LEU A 188 0.65 10.97 -12.88
N VAL A 189 0.59 9.63 -12.89
CA VAL A 189 1.73 8.77 -13.22
C VAL A 189 1.30 7.68 -14.21
N PRO A 190 1.32 7.99 -15.52
CA PRO A 190 0.95 7.03 -16.55
C PRO A 190 1.89 5.82 -16.58
N GLY A 191 1.33 4.63 -16.80
CA GLY A 191 2.08 3.38 -16.93
C GLY A 191 2.45 2.71 -15.60
N CYS A 192 1.99 3.23 -14.46
CA CYS A 192 2.16 2.56 -13.17
C CYS A 192 1.50 1.17 -13.15
N PRO A 193 2.19 0.12 -12.67
CA PRO A 193 1.65 -1.24 -12.58
C PRO A 193 0.76 -1.42 -11.33
N TRP A 194 0.04 -0.38 -10.91
CA TRP A 194 -0.78 -0.43 -9.72
C TRP A 194 -1.98 -1.35 -9.95
N LYS A 195 -2.08 -2.40 -9.12
CA LYS A 195 -3.20 -3.35 -9.20
C LYS A 195 -4.52 -2.72 -8.75
N PHE A 196 -4.46 -1.86 -7.73
CA PHE A 196 -5.64 -1.24 -7.12
C PHE A 196 -5.63 0.29 -7.30
N PRO A 197 -6.82 0.94 -7.26
CA PRO A 197 -6.91 2.39 -7.20
C PRO A 197 -6.13 2.93 -6.00
N GLN A 198 -5.23 3.88 -6.25
CA GLN A 198 -4.43 4.47 -5.18
C GLN A 198 -5.23 5.55 -4.44
N LYS A 199 -5.11 5.57 -3.11
CA LYS A 199 -5.83 6.51 -2.25
C LYS A 199 -4.97 6.93 -1.08
N ILE A 200 -5.22 8.14 -0.58
CA ILE A 200 -4.72 8.61 0.72
C ILE A 200 -5.93 8.79 1.62
N HIS A 201 -5.84 8.35 2.87
CA HIS A 201 -6.90 8.50 3.86
C HIS A 201 -6.35 9.19 5.11
N LEU A 202 -7.20 10.00 5.73
CA LEU A 202 -7.03 10.41 7.12
C LEU A 202 -7.69 9.37 8.00
N GLN A 203 -6.90 8.73 8.86
CA GLN A 203 -7.40 7.99 10.01
C GLN A 203 -7.57 8.97 11.17
N ALA A 204 -8.79 9.10 11.67
CA ALA A 204 -9.08 9.86 12.89
C ALA A 204 -9.70 8.93 13.93
N ILE A 205 -9.07 8.81 15.09
CA ILE A 205 -9.56 7.94 16.17
C ILE A 205 -9.94 8.78 17.38
N PHE A 206 -11.20 8.71 17.74
CA PHE A 206 -11.80 9.39 18.89
C PHE A 206 -12.02 8.38 20.02
N PRO A 207 -11.45 8.58 21.21
CA PRO A 207 -11.77 7.76 22.36
C PRO A 207 -13.19 8.10 22.85
N VAL A 208 -14.00 7.07 23.10
CA VAL A 208 -15.34 7.20 23.68
C VAL A 208 -15.18 7.34 25.18
N SER A 209 -15.42 8.54 25.71
CA SER A 209 -15.35 8.76 27.15
C SER A 209 -16.70 8.42 27.80
N ARG A 210 -16.69 7.56 28.81
CA ARG A 210 -17.88 7.29 29.65
C ARG A 210 -18.11 8.39 30.70
N SER A 211 -17.13 9.25 30.93
CA SER A 211 -17.21 10.42 31.80
C SER A 211 -17.09 11.67 30.95
N TYR A 212 -18.01 12.62 31.11
CA TYR A 212 -17.99 13.92 30.41
C TYR A 212 -16.83 14.76 30.94
N PRO A 213 -15.66 14.82 30.26
CA PRO A 213 -14.60 15.72 30.68
C PRO A 213 -15.02 17.15 30.30
N SER A 214 -14.53 18.17 31.01
CA SER A 214 -14.82 19.57 30.66
C SER A 214 -14.28 19.97 29.28
N VAL A 215 -13.27 19.25 28.79
CA VAL A 215 -12.68 19.40 27.45
C VAL A 215 -12.63 18.02 26.77
N PRO A 216 -13.26 17.84 25.60
CA PRO A 216 -13.18 16.58 24.88
C PRO A 216 -11.75 16.32 24.39
N PRO A 217 -11.23 15.09 24.51
CA PRO A 217 -9.87 14.78 24.07
C PRO A 217 -9.72 14.95 22.55
N ALA A 218 -8.57 15.47 22.13
CA ALA A 218 -8.25 15.58 20.71
C ALA A 218 -8.18 14.19 20.04
N PRO A 219 -8.62 14.05 18.78
CA PRO A 219 -8.52 12.80 18.05
C PRO A 219 -7.06 12.47 17.76
N ARG A 220 -6.76 11.17 17.68
CA ARG A 220 -5.48 10.69 17.15
C ARG A 220 -5.58 10.64 15.64
N LEU A 221 -4.71 11.40 14.98
CA LEU A 221 -4.71 11.56 13.53
C LEU A 221 -3.51 10.87 12.89
N LYS A 222 -3.73 10.20 11.77
CA LYS A 222 -2.67 9.57 10.97
C LYS A 222 -3.04 9.56 9.49
N LEU A 223 -2.08 9.83 8.61
CA LEU A 223 -2.26 9.57 7.19
C LEU A 223 -1.92 8.11 6.86
N ILE A 224 -2.76 7.50 6.05
CA ILE A 224 -2.58 6.14 5.54
C ILE A 224 -2.79 6.18 4.04
N SER A 225 -1.80 5.75 3.27
CA SER A 225 -1.93 5.58 1.82
C SER A 225 -1.97 4.11 1.45
N THR A 226 -2.48 3.82 0.26
CA THR A 226 -2.28 2.52 -0.38
C THR A 226 -0.78 2.21 -0.50
N PRO A 227 -0.36 0.94 -0.32
CA PRO A 227 1.07 0.59 -0.24
C PRO A 227 1.86 0.99 -1.50
N ASP A 228 1.29 0.79 -2.68
CA ASP A 228 2.00 1.04 -3.93
C ASP A 228 2.21 2.54 -4.20
N LEU A 229 1.41 3.42 -3.60
CA LEU A 229 1.55 4.87 -3.72
C LEU A 229 2.88 5.34 -3.13
N LYS A 230 3.47 4.62 -2.15
CA LYS A 230 4.78 4.98 -1.55
C LYS A 230 5.91 5.06 -2.57
N SER A 231 5.79 4.37 -3.70
CA SER A 231 6.75 4.45 -4.81
C SER A 231 6.76 5.82 -5.50
N PHE A 232 5.63 6.52 -5.46
CA PHE A 232 5.40 7.85 -6.01
C PHE A 232 5.52 8.94 -4.93
N PHE A 233 4.76 8.80 -3.86
CA PHE A 233 4.61 9.78 -2.79
C PHE A 233 4.43 9.06 -1.44
N SER A 234 5.26 9.40 -0.46
CA SER A 234 5.18 8.82 0.89
C SER A 234 4.50 9.78 1.86
N VAL A 235 3.48 9.28 2.55
CA VAL A 235 2.78 10.02 3.61
C VAL A 235 3.50 9.99 4.96
N ASP A 236 4.48 9.10 5.14
CA ASP A 236 5.13 8.87 6.44
C ASP A 236 5.91 10.11 6.95
N GLY A 237 6.38 10.96 6.02
CA GLY A 237 7.09 12.21 6.33
C GLY A 237 6.20 13.46 6.34
N PHE A 238 4.90 13.31 6.10
CA PHE A 238 3.99 14.44 6.00
C PHE A 238 3.64 14.97 7.39
N LYS A 239 3.92 16.26 7.63
CA LYS A 239 3.56 16.92 8.88
C LYS A 239 2.08 17.29 8.86
N LEU A 240 1.28 16.56 9.63
CA LEU A 240 -0.13 16.88 9.82
C LEU A 240 -0.31 18.27 10.44
N PRO A 241 -1.27 19.08 9.98
CA PRO A 241 -1.66 20.32 10.66
C PRO A 241 -2.04 20.04 12.12
N THR A 242 -1.68 20.95 13.03
CA THR A 242 -2.05 20.82 14.44
C THR A 242 -3.55 20.90 14.62
N TRP A 243 -4.11 19.98 15.41
CA TRP A 243 -5.48 20.04 15.88
C TRP A 243 -5.61 21.04 17.03
N ILE A 244 -6.57 21.95 16.96
CA ILE A 244 -6.78 23.00 17.97
C ILE A 244 -8.06 22.69 18.75
N ASP A 245 -8.11 23.04 20.03
CA ASP A 245 -9.30 22.85 20.87
C ASP A 245 -10.54 23.49 20.23
N GLY A 246 -11.64 22.73 20.19
CA GLY A 246 -12.90 23.15 19.58
C GLY A 246 -13.02 22.92 18.06
N MET A 247 -11.89 22.77 17.34
CA MET A 247 -11.87 22.45 15.90
C MET A 247 -12.63 21.16 15.60
N CYS A 248 -13.23 21.00 14.43
CA CYS A 248 -13.84 19.74 13.97
C CYS A 248 -13.20 19.18 12.70
N MET A 249 -13.53 17.93 12.34
CA MET A 249 -12.99 17.31 11.13
C MET A 249 -13.38 18.08 9.86
N ALA A 250 -14.60 18.61 9.79
CA ALA A 250 -15.07 19.38 8.62
C ALA A 250 -14.25 20.67 8.38
N GLU A 251 -13.70 21.27 9.44
CA GLU A 251 -12.76 22.40 9.33
C GLU A 251 -11.32 21.95 9.04
N TYR A 252 -10.93 20.80 9.59
CA TYR A 252 -9.57 20.28 9.47
C TYR A 252 -9.25 19.72 8.08
N ILE A 253 -10.16 18.92 7.52
CA ILE A 253 -9.96 18.17 6.27
C ILE A 253 -9.62 19.09 5.09
N PRO A 254 -10.33 20.20 4.82
CA PRO A 254 -10.02 21.05 3.67
C PRO A 254 -8.59 21.62 3.70
N ARG A 255 -8.13 22.06 4.88
CA ARG A 255 -6.76 22.58 5.06
C ARG A 255 -5.71 21.49 4.87
N LEU A 256 -6.00 20.27 5.31
CA LEU A 256 -5.14 19.12 5.08
C LEU A 256 -5.06 18.78 3.58
N GLU A 257 -6.21 18.74 2.90
CA GLU A 257 -6.30 18.44 1.47
C GLU A 257 -5.53 19.46 0.62
N GLU A 258 -5.63 20.76 0.90
CA GLU A 258 -4.88 21.81 0.19
C GLU A 258 -3.36 21.58 0.28
N ASN A 259 -2.85 21.37 1.50
CA ASN A 259 -1.42 21.11 1.71
C ASN A 259 -0.95 19.81 1.04
N LEU A 260 -1.77 18.76 1.10
CA LEU A 260 -1.46 17.47 0.52
C LEU A 260 -1.46 17.53 -1.01
N GLN A 261 -2.40 18.27 -1.60
CA GLN A 261 -2.50 18.48 -3.04
C GLN A 261 -1.24 19.15 -3.59
N ILE A 262 -0.73 20.19 -2.92
CA ILE A 262 0.53 20.85 -3.31
C ILE A 262 1.68 19.84 -3.36
N GLN A 263 1.83 19.00 -2.33
CA GLN A 263 2.91 18.02 -2.28
C GLN A 263 2.77 16.89 -3.32
N VAL A 264 1.54 16.44 -3.59
CA VAL A 264 1.27 15.45 -4.64
C VAL A 264 1.63 16.01 -6.03
N VAL A 265 1.28 17.27 -6.29
CA VAL A 265 1.64 17.95 -7.55
C VAL A 265 3.16 18.13 -7.66
N GLU A 266 3.84 18.53 -6.57
CA GLU A 266 5.31 18.60 -6.54
C GLU A 266 5.97 17.23 -6.80
N ALA A 267 5.42 16.14 -6.24
CA ALA A 267 5.92 14.78 -6.47
C ALA A 267 5.76 14.35 -7.93
N SER A 268 4.62 14.70 -8.56
CA SER A 268 4.39 14.48 -10.00
C SER A 268 5.39 15.29 -10.84
N ALA A 269 5.58 16.57 -10.55
CA ALA A 269 6.55 17.42 -11.25
C ALA A 269 8.00 16.90 -11.10
N SER A 270 8.34 16.33 -9.94
CA SER A 270 9.66 15.74 -9.69
C SER A 270 9.97 14.58 -10.63
N ILE A 271 8.99 13.76 -11.03
CA ILE A 271 9.20 12.72 -12.06
C ILE A 271 9.71 13.36 -13.36
N GLY A 272 9.08 14.47 -13.79
CA GLY A 272 9.51 15.21 -14.97
C GLY A 272 10.93 15.77 -14.83
N SER A 273 11.29 16.29 -13.65
CA SER A 273 12.65 16.77 -13.38
C SER A 273 13.68 15.65 -13.44
N ARG A 274 13.37 14.48 -12.85
CA ARG A 274 14.24 13.30 -12.91
C ARG A 274 14.42 12.80 -14.34
N ARG A 275 13.35 12.77 -15.13
CA ARG A 275 13.40 12.40 -16.55
C ARG A 275 14.37 13.28 -17.33
N ARG A 276 14.26 14.61 -17.20
CA ARG A 276 15.17 15.55 -17.86
C ARG A 276 16.62 15.36 -17.44
N PHE A 277 16.87 15.05 -16.17
CA PHE A 277 18.20 14.70 -15.69
C PHE A 277 18.75 13.42 -16.34
N ILE A 278 17.95 12.35 -16.44
CA ILE A 278 18.36 11.11 -17.12
C ILE A 278 18.65 11.37 -18.61
N GLU A 279 17.82 12.17 -19.28
CA GLU A 279 18.02 12.55 -20.67
C GLU A 279 19.32 13.35 -20.87
N ALA A 280 19.65 14.24 -19.92
CA ALA A 280 20.88 15.02 -19.92
C ALA A 280 22.15 14.19 -19.67
N LEU A 281 22.05 12.92 -19.25
CA LEU A 281 23.22 12.04 -19.19
C LEU A 281 23.78 11.73 -20.58
N ALA A 282 22.93 11.73 -21.62
CA ALA A 282 23.29 11.20 -22.92
C ALA A 282 24.42 11.97 -23.65
N PRO A 283 24.47 13.31 -23.65
CA PRO A 283 25.56 14.06 -24.28
C PRO A 283 26.93 13.80 -23.64
N THR A 284 26.97 13.54 -22.33
CA THR A 284 28.22 13.43 -21.56
C THR A 284 28.68 11.98 -21.39
N PHE A 285 27.76 11.07 -21.08
CA PHE A 285 28.05 9.66 -20.81
C PHE A 285 27.63 8.70 -21.94
N GLY A 286 26.95 9.21 -22.97
CA GLY A 286 26.21 8.36 -23.91
C GLY A 286 24.87 7.90 -23.32
N ARG A 287 24.06 7.23 -24.14
CA ARG A 287 22.72 6.78 -23.73
C ARG A 287 22.81 5.81 -22.55
N PRO A 288 21.98 5.98 -21.49
CA PRO A 288 21.89 5.00 -20.42
C PRO A 288 21.61 3.59 -20.95
N LEU A 289 22.29 2.59 -20.38
CA LEU A 289 22.06 1.17 -20.66
C LEU A 289 20.69 0.74 -20.12
N GLU A 290 20.33 1.23 -18.93
CA GLU A 290 19.06 0.98 -18.27
C GLU A 290 18.59 2.27 -17.59
N ALA A 291 17.27 2.50 -17.58
CA ALA A 291 16.64 3.58 -16.84
C ALA A 291 15.22 3.20 -16.39
N ASP A 292 14.82 3.70 -15.23
CA ASP A 292 13.45 3.57 -14.72
C ASP A 292 12.50 4.43 -15.57
N ALA A 293 11.68 3.76 -16.38
CA ALA A 293 10.76 4.42 -17.31
C ALA A 293 9.57 5.13 -16.62
N ILE A 294 9.21 4.72 -15.40
CA ILE A 294 7.99 5.16 -14.73
C ILE A 294 8.31 6.30 -13.77
N PHE A 295 9.12 6.03 -12.75
CA PHE A 295 9.41 7.01 -11.70
C PHE A 295 10.73 7.76 -11.92
N CYS A 296 11.54 7.32 -12.89
CA CYS A 296 12.84 7.90 -13.20
C CYS A 296 13.77 7.93 -11.98
N ARG A 297 13.72 6.92 -11.12
CA ARG A 297 14.53 6.85 -9.88
C ARG A 297 15.87 6.17 -10.07
N LYS A 298 16.12 5.57 -11.22
CA LYS A 298 17.36 4.86 -11.51
C LYS A 298 17.79 5.09 -12.96
N ALA A 299 19.10 5.19 -13.16
CA ALA A 299 19.73 5.10 -14.48
C ALA A 299 21.11 4.45 -14.33
N THR A 300 21.56 3.72 -15.35
CA THR A 300 22.90 3.14 -15.40
C THR A 300 23.56 3.53 -16.71
N VAL A 301 24.77 4.07 -16.64
CA VAL A 301 25.59 4.38 -17.83
C VAL A 301 26.89 3.58 -17.80
N LEU A 302 27.48 3.37 -18.98
CA LEU A 302 28.82 2.79 -19.13
C LEU A 302 29.84 3.93 -19.16
N SER A 303 30.89 3.83 -18.36
CA SER A 303 31.99 4.80 -18.35
C SER A 303 33.33 4.11 -18.61
N ILE A 304 34.27 4.86 -19.19
CA ILE A 304 35.58 4.37 -19.61
C ILE A 304 36.65 5.38 -19.18
N SER A 305 37.67 4.90 -18.47
CA SER A 305 38.86 5.67 -18.12
C SER A 305 40.11 4.91 -18.61
N GLY A 306 40.65 5.34 -19.74
CA GLY A 306 41.68 4.59 -20.46
C GLY A 306 41.17 3.21 -20.89
N ILE A 307 41.76 2.14 -20.35
CA ILE A 307 41.32 0.74 -20.59
C ILE A 307 40.36 0.20 -19.51
N PHE A 308 40.10 0.98 -18.46
CA PHE A 308 39.25 0.57 -17.37
C PHE A 308 37.80 0.94 -17.67
N THR A 309 36.96 -0.08 -17.83
CA THR A 309 35.53 0.08 -18.08
C THR A 309 34.75 -0.25 -16.81
N PHE A 310 33.76 0.57 -16.50
CA PHE A 310 32.92 0.41 -15.30
C PHE A 310 31.53 0.99 -15.55
N LEU A 311 30.58 0.57 -14.73
CA LEU A 311 29.22 1.10 -14.73
C LEU A 311 29.11 2.18 -13.67
N VAL A 312 28.32 3.21 -13.97
CA VAL A 312 27.89 4.22 -13.00
C VAL A 312 26.38 4.07 -12.83
N HIS A 313 25.98 3.69 -11.62
CA HIS A 313 24.58 3.57 -11.24
C HIS A 313 24.15 4.85 -10.52
N PHE A 314 23.10 5.47 -11.02
CA PHE A 314 22.45 6.64 -10.42
C PHE A 314 21.21 6.16 -9.67
N ALA A 315 21.17 6.40 -8.36
CA ALA A 315 19.95 6.30 -7.55
C ALA A 315 19.41 7.71 -7.30
N ILE A 316 18.31 8.06 -7.95
CA ILE A 316 17.74 9.41 -7.97
C ILE A 316 16.58 9.48 -6.96
N PRO A 317 16.67 10.30 -5.90
CA PRO A 317 15.71 10.29 -4.79
C PRO A 317 14.35 10.90 -5.16
N LEU A 318 13.35 10.65 -4.30
CA LEU A 318 12.00 11.23 -4.45
C LEU A 318 12.03 12.77 -4.36
N GLN A 319 12.95 13.31 -3.55
CA GLN A 319 13.12 14.73 -3.30
C GLN A 319 13.99 15.44 -4.34
N PHE A 320 14.36 14.77 -5.44
CA PHE A 320 15.10 15.38 -6.53
C PHE A 320 14.36 16.63 -7.09
N PRO A 321 15.06 17.76 -7.33
CA PRO A 321 16.52 17.98 -7.24
C PRO A 321 17.01 18.48 -5.88
N LYS A 322 16.11 18.72 -4.90
CA LYS A 322 16.47 19.22 -3.56
C LYS A 322 17.50 18.30 -2.87
N GLN A 323 17.37 16.99 -3.09
CA GLN A 323 18.39 16.00 -2.73
C GLN A 323 19.09 15.50 -3.99
N GLN A 324 20.43 15.42 -3.93
CA GLN A 324 21.24 14.92 -5.03
C GLN A 324 21.08 13.40 -5.25
N PRO A 325 21.35 12.91 -6.46
CA PRO A 325 21.50 11.49 -6.71
C PRO A 325 22.59 10.85 -5.83
N ILE A 326 22.49 9.54 -5.64
CA ILE A 326 23.55 8.73 -5.05
C ILE A 326 24.18 7.92 -6.17
N LEU A 327 25.50 7.96 -6.29
CA LEU A 327 26.23 7.23 -7.32
C LEU A 327 26.79 5.94 -6.74
N THR A 328 26.89 4.90 -7.57
CA THR A 328 27.63 3.68 -7.23
C THR A 328 28.38 3.22 -8.46
N LEU A 329 29.68 2.99 -8.31
CA LEU A 329 30.55 2.52 -9.37
C LEU A 329 30.65 1.00 -9.29
N GLN A 330 30.51 0.30 -10.42
CA GLN A 330 30.62 -1.15 -10.46
C GLN A 330 31.63 -1.56 -11.53
N SER A 331 32.60 -2.39 -11.16
CA SER A 331 33.57 -2.89 -12.14
C SER A 331 32.92 -3.90 -13.09
N SER A 332 33.26 -3.83 -14.37
CA SER A 332 32.93 -4.89 -15.34
C SER A 332 34.05 -5.92 -15.51
N GLN A 333 35.19 -5.72 -14.84
CA GLN A 333 36.42 -6.51 -15.04
C GLN A 333 36.88 -7.23 -13.76
N HIS A 334 36.43 -6.79 -12.58
CA HIS A 334 36.88 -7.31 -11.29
C HIS A 334 35.70 -7.85 -10.46
N CYS A 335 35.87 -9.04 -9.91
CA CYS A 335 34.91 -9.69 -9.02
C CYS A 335 35.58 -10.01 -7.67
N ASN A 336 34.78 -10.03 -6.61
CA ASN A 336 35.23 -10.50 -5.30
C ASN A 336 35.36 -12.03 -5.27
N SER A 337 35.76 -12.59 -4.12
CA SER A 337 35.93 -14.04 -3.92
C SER A 337 34.67 -14.87 -4.14
N GLN A 338 33.49 -14.25 -4.16
CA GLN A 338 32.20 -14.90 -4.43
C GLN A 338 31.76 -14.78 -5.89
N GLY A 339 32.60 -14.20 -6.77
CA GLY A 339 32.26 -13.96 -8.17
C GLY A 339 31.29 -12.80 -8.38
N ILE A 340 31.08 -11.95 -7.37
CA ILE A 340 30.23 -10.76 -7.46
C ILE A 340 31.08 -9.58 -7.93
N PRO A 341 30.62 -8.79 -8.93
CA PRO A 341 31.32 -7.58 -9.36
C PRO A 341 31.64 -6.64 -8.19
N ILE A 342 32.86 -6.12 -8.14
CA ILE A 342 33.26 -5.17 -7.11
C ILE A 342 32.51 -3.84 -7.31
N THR A 343 31.91 -3.31 -6.24
CA THR A 343 31.19 -2.04 -6.22
C THR A 343 31.83 -1.05 -5.25
N SER A 344 31.76 0.24 -5.57
CA SER A 344 32.14 1.31 -4.63
C SER A 344 31.15 1.40 -3.47
N HIS A 345 31.53 2.12 -2.42
CA HIS A 345 30.54 2.64 -1.48
C HIS A 345 29.58 3.63 -2.18
N PRO A 346 28.37 3.85 -1.65
CA PRO A 346 27.48 4.88 -2.16
C PRO A 346 28.12 6.26 -2.07
N ILE A 347 28.17 6.99 -3.18
CA ILE A 347 28.85 8.28 -3.30
C ILE A 347 27.81 9.40 -3.34
N ASN A 348 27.96 10.38 -2.46
CA ASN A 348 27.05 11.52 -2.32
C ASN A 348 27.76 12.81 -1.84
N ASP A 349 29.07 12.87 -1.97
CA ASP A 349 29.97 13.95 -1.52
C ASP A 349 30.58 14.74 -2.69
N TYR A 350 29.90 14.71 -3.85
CA TYR A 350 30.26 15.49 -5.03
C TYR A 350 29.51 16.83 -5.08
N PRO A 351 30.02 17.85 -5.82
CA PRO A 351 29.38 19.16 -5.92
C PRO A 351 27.94 19.08 -6.43
N TRP A 352 27.01 19.74 -5.73
CA TRP A 352 25.60 19.74 -6.10
C TRP A 352 24.94 21.09 -5.82
N SER A 353 24.06 21.51 -6.73
CA SER A 353 23.08 22.56 -6.47
C SER A 353 21.74 22.17 -7.08
N PRO A 354 20.64 22.22 -6.31
CA PRO A 354 19.29 21.96 -6.82
C PRO A 354 18.82 23.00 -7.84
N ARG A 355 19.57 24.10 -8.03
CA ARG A 355 19.24 25.21 -8.92
C ARG A 355 19.92 25.11 -10.29
N TRP A 356 20.86 24.20 -10.45
CA TRP A 356 21.54 23.99 -11.73
C TRP A 356 20.56 23.43 -12.77
N ASP A 357 20.84 23.72 -14.04
CA ASP A 357 20.16 23.00 -15.11
C ASP A 357 20.63 21.53 -15.13
N PRO A 358 19.84 20.60 -15.68
CA PRO A 358 20.22 19.20 -15.77
C PRO A 358 21.58 18.95 -16.44
N THR A 359 21.95 19.73 -17.45
CA THR A 359 23.24 19.61 -18.16
C THR A 359 24.40 19.95 -17.24
N GLU A 360 24.34 21.10 -16.57
CA GLU A 360 25.34 21.51 -15.58
C GLU A 360 25.46 20.47 -14.44
N MET A 361 24.33 19.92 -13.94
CA MET A 361 24.36 18.85 -12.94
C MET A 361 25.17 17.63 -13.41
N VAL A 362 25.00 17.23 -14.68
CA VAL A 362 25.69 16.09 -15.28
C VAL A 362 27.17 16.39 -15.50
N GLU A 363 27.51 17.58 -15.98
CA GLU A 363 28.91 18.01 -16.16
C GLU A 363 29.68 17.99 -14.84
N ARG A 364 29.10 18.51 -13.74
CA ARG A 364 29.75 18.48 -12.42
C ARG A 364 29.95 17.06 -11.89
N ILE A 365 29.02 16.16 -12.16
CA ILE A 365 29.19 14.73 -11.82
C ILE A 365 30.30 14.12 -12.66
N TYR A 366 30.36 14.42 -13.95
CA TYR A 366 31.38 13.91 -14.85
C TYR A 366 32.78 14.36 -14.40
N ASP A 367 32.97 15.64 -14.12
CA ASP A 367 34.25 16.19 -13.64
C ASP A 367 34.71 15.49 -12.36
N PHE A 368 33.80 15.28 -11.41
CA PHE A 368 34.10 14.52 -10.19
C PHE A 368 34.51 13.07 -10.50
N LEU A 369 33.82 12.40 -11.43
CA LEU A 369 34.10 11.01 -11.80
C LEU A 369 35.44 10.82 -12.52
N VAL A 370 35.97 11.86 -13.19
CA VAL A 370 37.31 11.81 -13.82
C VAL A 370 38.38 11.47 -12.77
N ASP A 371 38.30 12.07 -11.59
CA ASP A 371 39.23 11.81 -10.49
C ASP A 371 38.85 10.53 -9.74
N GLU A 372 37.57 10.39 -9.41
CA GLU A 372 37.09 9.28 -8.57
C GLU A 372 37.25 7.90 -9.24
N CYS A 373 37.27 7.84 -10.58
CA CYS A 373 37.52 6.58 -11.28
C CYS A 373 38.89 5.98 -10.98
N GLN A 374 39.91 6.79 -10.67
CA GLN A 374 41.25 6.28 -10.32
C GLN A 374 41.25 5.65 -8.93
N ASN A 375 40.54 6.28 -7.98
CA ASN A 375 40.35 5.73 -6.64
C ASN A 375 39.61 4.38 -6.70
N PHE A 376 38.54 4.33 -7.50
CA PHE A 376 37.77 3.11 -7.68
C PHE A 376 38.57 1.99 -8.37
N LYS A 377 39.37 2.32 -9.38
CA LYS A 377 40.26 1.36 -10.06
C LYS A 377 41.29 0.76 -9.09
N LYS A 378 41.86 1.59 -8.20
CA LYS A 378 42.78 1.13 -7.15
C LYS A 378 42.07 0.16 -6.20
N LEU A 379 40.86 0.53 -5.74
CA LEU A 379 40.04 -0.32 -4.88
C LEU A 379 39.73 -1.68 -5.54
N CYS A 380 39.39 -1.71 -6.83
CA CYS A 380 39.17 -2.95 -7.57
C CYS A 380 40.43 -3.82 -7.65
N SER A 381 41.59 -3.20 -7.86
CA SER A 381 42.87 -3.90 -7.95
C SER A 381 43.25 -4.53 -6.60
N ASP A 382 43.09 -3.79 -5.51
CA ASP A 382 43.38 -4.26 -4.14
C ASP A 382 42.44 -5.39 -3.72
N GLY A 383 41.16 -5.33 -4.12
CA GLY A 383 40.17 -6.38 -3.85
C GLY A 383 40.48 -7.72 -4.55
N CYS A 384 41.11 -7.69 -5.73
CA CYS A 384 41.59 -8.89 -6.42
C CYS A 384 42.91 -9.44 -5.84
N SER A 385 43.72 -8.62 -5.15
CA SER A 385 44.98 -9.07 -4.54
C SER A 385 44.77 -10.02 -3.35
N GLN A 386 43.64 -9.90 -2.66
CA GLN A 386 43.29 -10.76 -1.51
C GLN A 386 42.80 -12.17 -1.93
N THR A 387 42.72 -12.44 -3.23
CA THR A 387 42.23 -13.71 -3.81
C THR A 387 43.33 -14.56 -4.44
N ARG A 388 44.61 -14.19 -4.31
CA ARG A 388 45.76 -15.01 -4.74
C ARG A 388 46.53 -15.62 -3.58
#